data_AF-A0A7V3W3A5-F1
#
_entry.id   AF-A0A7V3W3A5-F1
#
_cell.length_a   1.000
_cell.length_b   1.000
_cell.length_c   1.000
_cell.angle_alpha   90.00
_cell.angle_beta   90.00
_cell.angle_gamma   90.00
#
_symmetry.space_group_name_H-M   'P 1'
#
loop_
_entity.id
_entity.type
_entity.pdbx_description
1 polymer ?
#
loop_
_entity_poly.entity_id
_entity_poly.type
_entity_poly.pdbx_seq_one_letter_code
_entity_poly.pdbx_strand_id
1 'polypeptide(L)' 'MHDLSNTRKERTRPVEVGDYVLMGNYVSVLPGVKIGSHCVIGANSVVTRDIPGHSIAAGAPAKVIGEVDDRDLAK' A
#
# COMPACT_ATOMS: atom_id res chain seq x y z
N MET A 1 -0.18 -6.70 16.85
CA MET A 1 0.20 -7.92 17.58
C MET A 1 -0.89 -8.93 17.31
N HIS A 2 -0.62 -9.99 16.55
CA HIS A 2 -1.60 -11.06 16.34
C HIS A 2 -1.87 -11.78 17.67
N ASP A 3 -3.13 -12.10 17.94
CA ASP A 3 -3.49 -12.93 19.08
C ASP A 3 -2.98 -14.36 18.87
N LEU A 4 -1.94 -14.74 19.61
CA LEU A 4 -1.41 -16.11 19.62
C LEU A 4 -2.34 -17.08 20.38
N SER A 5 -3.30 -16.57 21.15
CA SER A 5 -4.21 -17.40 21.95
C SER A 5 -5.36 -18.00 21.15
N ASN A 6 -5.51 -17.62 19.86
CA ASN A 6 -6.57 -18.07 18.95
C ASN A 6 -8.00 -17.86 19.53
N THR A 7 -8.13 -16.95 20.50
CA THR A 7 -9.39 -16.63 21.18
C THR A 7 -10.10 -15.45 20.53
N ARG A 8 -9.35 -14.61 19.77
CA ARG A 8 -9.89 -13.52 18.97
C ARG A 8 -9.72 -13.83 17.49
N LYS A 9 -10.83 -13.89 16.74
CA LYS A 9 -10.80 -14.09 15.28
C LYS A 9 -10.05 -12.91 14.64
N GLU A 10 -8.79 -13.12 14.26
CA GLU A 10 -7.97 -12.11 13.60
C GLU A 10 -8.72 -11.60 12.37
N ARG A 11 -8.89 -10.28 12.26
CA ARG A 11 -9.49 -9.64 11.07
C ARG A 11 -8.48 -9.69 9.94
N THR A 12 -8.33 -10.86 9.34
CA THR A 12 -7.51 -11.09 8.16
C THR A 12 -8.39 -10.94 6.91
N ARG A 13 -7.90 -10.14 5.97
CA ARG A 13 -8.43 -10.01 4.62
C ARG A 13 -7.22 -9.95 3.69
N PRO A 14 -7.28 -10.58 2.51
CA PRO A 14 -6.17 -10.57 1.57
C PRO A 14 -5.81 -9.14 1.20
N VAL A 15 -4.52 -8.90 1.01
CA VAL A 15 -3.99 -7.67 0.43
C VAL A 15 -3.59 -8.01 -1.00
N GLU A 16 -4.07 -7.23 -1.96
CA GLU A 16 -3.72 -7.40 -3.37
C GLU A 16 -2.71 -6.32 -3.74
N VAL A 17 -1.57 -6.72 -4.30
CA VAL A 17 -0.52 -5.82 -4.79
C VAL A 17 -0.34 -6.09 -6.27
N GLY A 18 -0.56 -5.07 -7.09
CA GLY A 18 -0.37 -5.14 -8.53
C GLY A 18 1.11 -5.21 -8.95
N ASP A 19 1.33 -5.29 -10.25
CA ASP A 19 2.68 -5.37 -10.82
C ASP A 19 3.44 -4.05 -10.71
N TYR A 20 4.77 -4.12 -10.59
CA TYR A 20 5.66 -2.96 -10.60
C TYR A 20 5.35 -1.89 -9.54
N VAL A 21 4.85 -2.31 -8.37
CA VAL A 21 4.64 -1.42 -7.23
C VAL A 21 5.98 -1.18 -6.51
N LEU A 22 6.37 0.09 -6.40
CA LEU A 22 7.49 0.51 -5.56
C LEU A 22 6.96 0.88 -4.17
N MET A 23 7.50 0.25 -3.13
CA MET A 23 7.22 0.62 -1.75
C MET A 23 8.48 1.08 -1.04
N GLY A 24 8.40 2.25 -0.42
CA GLY A 24 9.44 2.76 0.45
C GLY A 24 9.58 1.95 1.73
N ASN A 25 10.62 2.24 2.50
CA ASN A 25 10.89 1.55 3.76
C ASN A 25 9.77 1.77 4.78
N TYR A 26 9.48 0.74 5.59
CA TYR A 26 8.50 0.77 6.69
C TYR A 26 7.05 1.11 6.27
N VAL A 27 6.63 0.66 5.09
CA VAL A 27 5.22 0.75 4.68
C VAL A 27 4.39 -0.32 5.39
N SER A 28 3.23 0.07 5.90
CA SER A 28 2.23 -0.83 6.49
C SER A 28 0.95 -0.82 5.66
N VAL A 29 0.46 -1.98 5.25
CA VAL A 29 -0.78 -2.12 4.47
C VAL A 29 -1.84 -2.82 5.32
N LEU A 30 -3.02 -2.22 5.44
CA LEU A 30 -4.10 -2.77 6.24
C LEU A 30 -4.82 -3.92 5.51
N PRO A 31 -5.42 -4.87 6.26
CA PRO A 31 -6.13 -6.01 5.65
C PRO A 31 -7.26 -5.59 4.71
N GLY A 32 -7.31 -6.21 3.53
CA GLY A 32 -8.39 -5.99 2.54
C GLY A 32 -8.16 -4.86 1.56
N VAL A 33 -6.97 -4.25 1.58
CA VAL A 33 -6.56 -3.18 0.67
C VAL A 33 -6.05 -3.76 -0.66
N LYS A 34 -6.38 -3.07 -1.76
CA LYS A 34 -5.83 -3.30 -3.10
C LYS A 34 -4.92 -2.14 -3.52
N ILE A 35 -3.70 -2.45 -3.93
CA ILE A 35 -2.75 -1.51 -4.52
C ILE A 35 -2.65 -1.83 -6.01
N GLY A 36 -3.03 -0.88 -6.87
CA GLY A 36 -2.96 -1.06 -8.32
C GLY A 36 -1.52 -1.16 -8.84
N SER A 37 -1.36 -1.60 -10.08
CA SER A 37 -0.05 -1.70 -10.72
C SER A 37 0.60 -0.32 -10.92
N HIS A 38 1.93 -0.28 -11.01
CA HIS A 38 2.73 0.94 -11.23
C HIS A 38 2.54 2.03 -10.15
N CYS A 39 2.24 1.65 -8.91
CA CYS A 39 2.14 2.60 -7.80
C CYS A 39 3.49 2.87 -7.14
N VAL A 40 3.64 4.06 -6.57
CA VAL A 40 4.75 4.41 -5.67
C VAL A 40 4.18 4.73 -4.29
N ILE A 41 4.55 3.93 -3.28
CA ILE A 41 4.17 4.15 -1.88
C ILE A 41 5.36 4.75 -1.13
N GLY A 42 5.21 5.96 -0.59
CA GLY A 42 6.26 6.64 0.17
C GLY A 42 6.65 5.89 1.45
N ALA A 43 7.88 6.10 1.92
CA ALA A 43 8.35 5.52 3.18
C ALA A 43 7.48 5.92 4.39
N ASN A 44 7.41 5.05 5.41
CA ASN A 44 6.60 5.24 6.62
C ASN A 44 5.08 5.41 6.36
N SER A 45 4.58 5.00 5.19
CA SER A 45 3.17 5.16 4.86
C SER A 45 2.30 4.06 5.47
N VAL A 46 1.09 4.42 5.89
CA VAL A 46 0.07 3.49 6.40
C VAL A 46 -1.10 3.46 5.42
N VAL A 47 -1.17 2.42 4.60
CA VAL A 47 -2.17 2.26 3.55
C VAL A 47 -3.44 1.68 4.14
N THR A 48 -4.43 2.55 4.36
CA THR A 48 -5.71 2.20 5.00
C THR A 48 -6.86 1.99 4.01
N ARG A 49 -6.64 2.23 2.72
CA ARG A 49 -7.63 2.19 1.63
C ARG A 49 -6.95 1.85 0.32
N ASP A 50 -7.74 1.41 -0.65
CA ASP A 50 -7.25 1.06 -1.98
C ASP A 50 -6.53 2.23 -2.65
N ILE A 51 -5.44 1.91 -3.36
CA ILE A 51 -4.64 2.85 -4.13
C ILE A 51 -4.84 2.54 -5.61
N PRO A 52 -5.36 3.48 -6.42
CA PRO A 52 -5.49 3.30 -7.85
C PRO A 52 -4.14 3.04 -8.50
N GLY A 53 -4.11 2.30 -9.62
CA GLY A 53 -2.88 2.13 -10.40
C GLY A 53 -2.28 3.48 -10.85
N HIS A 54 -0.99 3.49 -11.18
CA HIS A 54 -0.27 4.70 -11.61
C HIS A 54 -0.36 5.87 -10.61
N SER A 55 -0.48 5.57 -9.31
CA SER A 55 -0.60 6.60 -8.27
C SER A 55 0.63 6.66 -7.37
N ILE A 56 0.98 7.86 -6.93
CA ILE A 56 1.95 8.11 -5.86
C ILE A 56 1.15 8.36 -4.57
N ALA A 57 1.34 7.53 -3.55
CA ALA A 57 0.65 7.66 -2.28
C ALA A 57 1.63 7.74 -1.10
N ALA A 58 1.39 8.64 -0.15
CA ALA A 58 2.24 8.78 1.04
C ALA A 58 1.47 9.19 2.30
N GLY A 59 2.08 8.92 3.47
CA GLY A 59 1.62 9.37 4.79
C GLY A 59 0.86 8.32 5.59
N ALA A 60 0.42 8.71 6.79
CA ALA A 60 -0.33 7.86 7.72
C ALA A 60 -1.58 8.63 8.23
N PRO A 61 -2.77 8.47 7.60
CA PRO A 61 -3.09 7.51 6.53
C PRO A 61 -2.57 7.94 5.15
N ALA A 62 -2.25 6.96 4.31
CA ALA A 62 -1.75 7.18 2.97
C ALA A 62 -2.79 7.89 2.09
N LYS A 63 -2.37 8.98 1.45
CA LYS A 63 -3.17 9.73 0.48
C LYS A 63 -2.45 9.75 -0.85
N VAL A 64 -3.21 9.67 -1.93
CA VAL A 64 -2.67 9.92 -3.28
C VAL A 64 -2.25 11.38 -3.34
N ILE A 65 -0.98 11.62 -3.66
CA ILE A 65 -0.35 12.93 -3.74
C ILE A 65 0.10 13.28 -5.17
N GLY A 66 0.03 12.32 -6.09
CA GLY A 66 0.38 12.49 -7.50
C GLY A 66 0.13 11.22 -8.29
N GLU A 67 0.49 11.27 -9.58
CA GLU A 67 0.40 10.15 -10.51
C GLU A 67 1.80 9.78 -11.01
N VAL A 68 1.99 8.52 -11.38
CA VAL A 68 3.23 7.99 -11.96
C VAL A 68 3.08 8.03 -13.47
N ASP A 69 3.89 8.86 -14.12
CA ASP A 69 4.06 8.85 -15.58
C ASP A 69 5.23 7.89 -15.91
N ASP A 70 5.12 7.13 -17.02
CA ASP A 70 6.17 6.21 -17.49
C ASP A 70 7.53 6.92 -17.66
N ARG A 71 7.54 8.24 -17.84
CA ARG A 71 8.78 9.06 -17.92
C ARG A 71 9.54 9.19 -16.60
N ASP A 72 8.89 8.91 -15.47
CA ASP A 72 9.51 9.08 -14.14
C ASP A 72 10.18 7.80 -13.62
N LEU A 73 9.94 6.64 -14.24
CA LEU A 73 10.63 5.37 -13.93
C LEU A 73 12.00 5.23 -14.62
N ALA A 74 12.32 6.12 -15.57
CA ALA A 74 13.53 6.07 -16.40
C ALA A 74 14.63 7.07 -15.99
N LYS A 75 14.50 7.72 -14.83
CA LYS A 75 15.50 8.66 -14.27
C LYS A 75 16.25 8.02 -13.12
#